data_AF-A0A2E7U1S1-F1
#
_entry.id   AF-A0A2E7U1S1-F1
#
_cell.length_a   1.000
_cell.length_b   1.000
_cell.length_c   1.000
_cell.angle_alpha   90.00
_cell.angle_beta   90.00
_cell.angle_gamma   90.00
#
_symmetry.space_group_name_H-M   'P 1'
#
loop_
_entity.id
_entity.type
_entity.pdbx_description
1 polymer ?
#
loop_
_entity_poly.entity_id
_entity_poly.type
_entity_poly.pdbx_seq_one_letter_code
_entity_poly.pdbx_strand_id
1 'polypeptide(L)'
;MGTVERGPEEPLEVLRAKYLDYCSAQVADLLLYLTPDEIYLLAQRAYREEREEGELSYVEMVQSATDWLSRKVALPPFEIWLEDYQAHPESYAEYFIGLWQSEPESALSD
;
A
#
# COMPACT_ATOMS: atom_id res chain seq x y z
N MET A 1 -23.51 -19.13 -22.13
CA MET A 1 -22.39 -19.13 -21.17
C MET A 1 -21.41 -18.10 -21.70
N GLY A 2 -21.33 -16.94 -21.05
CA GLY A 2 -20.49 -15.83 -21.51
C GLY A 2 -19.03 -16.20 -21.36
N THR A 3 -18.27 -16.10 -22.44
CA THR A 3 -16.82 -16.08 -22.40
C THR A 3 -16.42 -14.83 -21.62
N VAL A 4 -15.92 -15.02 -20.40
CA VAL A 4 -15.19 -13.95 -19.71
C VAL A 4 -13.93 -13.79 -20.55
N GLU A 5 -13.92 -12.75 -21.39
CA GLU A 5 -12.76 -12.28 -22.13
C GLU A 5 -11.68 -11.95 -21.09
N ARG A 6 -10.87 -12.94 -20.74
CA ARG A 6 -9.68 -12.76 -19.91
C ARG A 6 -8.76 -11.87 -20.74
N GLY A 7 -8.76 -10.57 -20.41
CA GLY A 7 -7.93 -9.57 -21.07
C GLY A 7 -6.46 -10.02 -21.10
N PRO A 8 -5.64 -9.40 -21.96
CA PRO A 8 -4.22 -9.76 -22.07
C PRO A 8 -3.62 -9.77 -20.66
N GLU A 9 -2.99 -10.90 -20.28
CA GLU A 9 -2.32 -11.04 -18.98
C GLU A 9 -1.40 -9.84 -18.80
N GLU A 10 -1.80 -8.96 -17.88
CA GLU A 10 -1.03 -7.75 -17.61
C GLU A 10 0.38 -8.14 -17.19
N PRO A 11 1.42 -7.41 -17.62
CA PRO A 11 2.78 -7.70 -17.22
C PRO A 11 2.91 -7.79 -15.69
N LEU A 12 3.75 -8.72 -15.21
CA LEU A 12 3.93 -8.93 -13.78
C LEU A 12 4.40 -7.64 -13.07
N GLU A 13 5.16 -6.78 -13.74
CA GLU A 13 5.55 -5.47 -13.19
C GLU A 13 4.32 -4.57 -12.93
N VAL A 14 3.36 -4.55 -13.86
CA VAL A 14 2.12 -3.76 -13.74
C VAL A 14 1.26 -4.30 -12.61
N LEU A 15 1.13 -5.63 -12.51
CA LEU A 15 0.37 -6.27 -11.43
C LEU A 15 0.98 -5.98 -10.05
N ARG A 16 2.32 -5.98 -9.95
CA ARG A 16 3.01 -5.61 -8.71
C ARG A 16 2.82 -4.15 -8.36
N ALA A 17 2.85 -3.24 -9.34
CA ALA A 17 2.59 -1.83 -9.11
C ALA A 17 1.15 -1.59 -8.64
N LYS A 18 0.16 -2.26 -9.25
CA LYS A 18 -1.24 -2.23 -8.81
C LYS A 18 -1.45 -2.76 -7.40
N TYR A 19 -0.74 -3.83 -7.04
CA TYR A 19 -0.76 -4.34 -5.67
C TYR A 19 -0.19 -3.33 -4.66
N LEU A 20 0.87 -2.61 -5.02
CA LEU A 20 1.42 -1.54 -4.18
C LEU A 20 0.46 -0.35 -4.06
N ASP A 21 -0.23 0.02 -5.14
CA ASP A 21 -1.31 1.01 -5.11
C ASP A 21 -2.41 0.60 -4.14
N TYR A 22 -2.89 -0.65 -4.25
CA TYR A 22 -3.89 -1.21 -3.34
C TYR A 22 -3.42 -1.16 -1.88
N CYS A 23 -2.21 -1.62 -1.58
CA CYS A 23 -1.66 -1.59 -0.23
C CYS A 23 -1.57 -0.16 0.31
N SER A 24 -1.13 0.78 -0.53
CA SER A 24 -1.01 2.20 -0.16
C SER A 24 -2.38 2.81 0.12
N ALA A 25 -3.40 2.50 -0.69
CA ALA A 25 -4.77 2.95 -0.48
C ALA A 25 -5.35 2.41 0.85
N GLN A 26 -5.16 1.12 1.14
CA GLN A 26 -5.63 0.52 2.40
C GLN A 26 -4.98 1.16 3.63
N VAL A 27 -3.68 1.46 3.56
CA VAL A 27 -2.97 2.15 4.64
C VAL A 27 -3.45 3.61 4.77
N ALA A 28 -3.64 4.30 3.66
CA ALA A 28 -4.14 5.68 3.65
C ALA A 28 -5.56 5.78 4.23
N ASP A 29 -6.45 4.85 3.88
CA ASP A 29 -7.81 4.79 4.43
C ASP A 29 -7.77 4.67 5.96
N LEU A 30 -6.90 3.82 6.50
CA LEU A 30 -6.75 3.67 7.94
C LEU A 30 -6.16 4.91 8.61
N LEU A 31 -5.22 5.61 7.95
CA LEU A 31 -4.70 6.89 8.45
C LEU A 31 -5.80 7.96 8.53
N LEU A 32 -6.77 7.97 7.61
CA LEU A 32 -7.89 8.92 7.64
C LEU A 32 -8.82 8.71 8.85
N TYR A 33 -8.88 7.49 9.40
CA TYR A 33 -9.67 7.20 10.61
C TYR A 33 -8.94 7.50 11.92
N LEU A 34 -7.65 7.85 11.86
CA LEU A 34 -6.87 8.17 13.05
C LEU A 34 -6.84 9.68 13.29
N THR A 35 -7.11 10.06 14.52
CA THR A 35 -6.86 11.43 14.99
C THR A 35 -5.36 11.70 15.10
N PRO A 36 -4.92 12.99 15.07
CA PRO A 36 -3.52 13.34 15.27
C PRO A 36 -2.91 12.75 16.55
N ASP A 37 -3.71 12.69 17.63
CA ASP A 37 -3.28 12.11 18.91
C ASP A 37 -3.10 10.59 18.82
N GLU A 38 -3.95 9.88 18.08
CA GLU A 38 -3.80 8.44 17.85
C GLU A 38 -2.59 8.14 16.96
N ILE A 39 -2.36 8.94 15.91
CA ILE A 39 -1.14 8.85 15.09
C ILE A 39 0.10 9.07 15.97
N TYR A 40 0.06 10.05 16.88
CA TYR A 40 1.14 10.32 17.82
C TYR A 40 1.43 9.12 18.74
N LEU A 41 0.39 8.52 19.33
CA LEU A 41 0.53 7.36 20.20
C LEU A 41 1.03 6.12 19.44
N LEU A 42 0.56 5.91 18.21
CA LEU A 42 1.01 4.82 17.35
C LEU A 42 2.48 4.95 16.97
N ALA A 43 2.89 6.14 16.53
CA ALA A 43 4.27 6.47 16.24
C ALA A 43 5.19 6.22 17.45
N GLN A 44 4.76 6.67 18.64
CA GLN A 44 5.51 6.47 19.88
C GLN A 44 5.63 4.98 20.25
N ARG A 45 4.57 4.19 20.00
CA ARG A 45 4.59 2.75 20.24
C ARG A 45 5.52 2.01 19.27
N ALA A 46 5.41 2.31 17.98
CA ALA A 46 6.27 1.73 16.93
C ALA A 46 7.74 2.00 17.23
N TYR A 47 8.06 3.22 17.66
CA TYR A 47 9.41 3.60 18.05
C TYR A 47 9.92 2.85 19.28
N ARG A 48 9.10 2.68 20.33
CA ARG A 48 9.49 1.87 21.50
C ARG A 48 9.70 0.40 21.13
N GLU A 49 8.97 -0.11 20.14
CA GLU A 49 9.11 -1.47 19.65
C GLU A 49 10.40 -1.63 18.79
N GLU A 50 10.91 -0.56 18.17
CA GLU A 50 12.09 -0.60 17.29
C GLU A 50 13.41 -0.06 17.88
N ARG A 51 13.42 0.87 18.87
CA ARG A 51 14.65 1.46 19.46
C ARG A 51 14.57 1.87 20.95
N GLU A 52 15.72 1.78 21.64
CA GLU A 52 16.00 2.40 22.94
C GLU A 52 16.29 3.91 22.78
N GLU A 53 15.49 4.73 23.47
CA GLU A 53 15.67 6.14 23.89
C GLU A 53 16.13 7.22 22.87
N GLY A 54 15.19 8.08 22.48
CA GLY A 54 15.42 9.36 21.79
C GLY A 54 14.12 10.12 21.46
N GLU A 55 14.17 11.46 21.34
CA GLU A 55 13.05 12.28 20.85
C GLU A 55 12.91 12.14 19.33
N LEU A 56 11.69 11.86 18.85
CA LEU A 56 11.37 11.74 17.43
C LEU A 56 10.99 13.09 16.82
N SER A 57 11.43 13.33 15.58
CA SER A 57 10.82 14.38 14.77
C SER A 57 9.44 13.97 14.26
N TYR A 58 8.58 14.95 13.93
CA TYR A 58 7.24 14.70 13.38
C TYR A 58 7.25 13.79 12.14
N VAL A 59 8.27 13.92 11.28
CA VAL A 59 8.40 13.11 10.06
C VAL A 59 8.68 11.63 10.41
N GLU A 60 9.60 11.38 11.34
CA GLU A 60 9.93 10.03 11.80
C GLU A 60 8.76 9.38 12.54
N MET A 61 7.97 10.18 13.26
CA MET A 61 6.73 9.71 13.89
C MET A 61 5.73 9.22 12.85
N VAL A 62 5.44 10.02 11.83
CA VAL A 62 4.50 9.65 10.77
C VAL A 62 4.98 8.41 10.00
N GLN A 63 6.28 8.31 9.72
CA GLN A 63 6.88 7.11 9.10
C GLN A 63 6.70 5.89 10.00
N SER A 64 7.01 5.99 11.29
CA SER A 64 6.88 4.88 12.25
C SER A 64 5.41 4.43 12.42
N ALA A 65 4.46 5.37 12.45
CA ALA A 65 3.04 5.05 12.49
C ALA A 65 2.59 4.35 11.21
N THR A 66 3.03 4.82 10.04
CA THR A 66 2.72 4.21 8.74
C THR A 66 3.29 2.79 8.63
N ASP A 67 4.53 2.58 9.06
CA ASP A 67 5.19 1.27 9.09
C ASP A 67 4.49 0.32 10.07
N TRP A 68 4.10 0.80 11.26
CA TRP A 68 3.34 -0.02 12.20
C TRP A 68 1.95 -0.38 11.67
N LEU A 69 1.26 0.59 11.06
CA LEU A 69 -0.06 0.39 10.49
C LEU A 69 0.01 -0.66 9.38
N SER A 70 0.93 -0.49 8.42
CA SER A 70 1.13 -1.44 7.31
C SER A 70 1.45 -2.86 7.77
N ARG A 71 2.16 -3.03 8.90
CA ARG A 71 2.42 -4.35 9.52
C ARG A 71 1.21 -4.93 10.27
N LYS A 72 0.25 -4.10 10.68
CA LYS A 72 -0.96 -4.49 11.43
C LYS A 72 -2.18 -4.66 10.54
N VAL A 73 -2.23 -4.00 9.39
CA VAL A 73 -3.17 -4.35 8.33
C VAL A 73 -2.81 -5.75 7.87
N ALA A 74 -3.72 -6.71 8.04
CA ALA A 74 -3.58 -8.02 7.44
C ALA A 74 -3.79 -7.91 5.93
N LEU A 75 -2.85 -7.26 5.23
CA LEU A 75 -2.86 -7.16 3.79
C LEU A 75 -2.68 -8.57 3.21
N PRO A 76 -3.52 -8.98 2.24
CA PRO A 76 -3.37 -10.27 1.60
C PRO A 76 -2.01 -10.33 0.90
N PRO A 77 -1.29 -11.47 0.95
CA PRO A 77 -0.12 -11.69 0.11
C PRO A 77 -0.43 -11.45 -1.38
N PHE A 78 0.58 -11.07 -2.15
CA PHE A 78 0.43 -10.73 -3.57
C PHE A 78 -0.32 -11.81 -4.36
N GLU A 79 -0.05 -13.08 -4.10
CA GLU A 79 -0.67 -14.20 -4.80
C GLU A 79 -2.17 -14.31 -4.52
N ILE A 80 -2.57 -14.10 -3.26
CA ILE A 80 -3.97 -14.13 -2.83
C ILE A 80 -4.72 -12.93 -3.37
N TRP A 81 -4.09 -11.75 -3.32
CA TRP A 81 -4.65 -10.54 -3.93
C TRP A 81 -4.82 -10.68 -5.44
N LEU A 82 -3.83 -11.29 -6.12
CA LEU A 82 -3.85 -11.47 -7.58
C LEU A 82 -5.00 -12.38 -8.03
N GLU A 83 -5.23 -13.49 -7.31
CA GLU A 83 -6.35 -14.39 -7.58
C GLU A 83 -7.70 -13.67 -7.46
N ASP A 84 -7.89 -12.85 -6.42
CA ASP A 84 -9.14 -12.10 -6.21
C ASP A 84 -9.29 -10.95 -7.22
N TYR A 85 -8.20 -10.23 -7.51
CA TYR A 85 -8.18 -9.17 -8.52
C TYR A 85 -8.54 -9.70 -9.91
N GLN A 86 -8.00 -10.86 -10.29
CA GLN A 86 -8.32 -11.49 -11.58
C GLN A 86 -9.78 -11.97 -11.65
N ALA A 87 -10.37 -12.35 -10.52
CA ALA A 87 -11.77 -12.75 -10.44
C ALA A 87 -12.73 -11.55 -10.47
N HIS A 88 -12.33 -10.41 -9.88
CA HIS A 88 -13.19 -9.24 -9.66
C HIS A 88 -12.47 -7.89 -9.91
N PRO A 89 -11.93 -7.64 -11.13
CA PRO A 89 -11.08 -6.48 -11.40
C PRO A 89 -11.81 -5.13 -11.19
N GLU A 90 -13.12 -5.07 -11.42
CA GLU A 90 -13.95 -3.90 -11.20
C GLU A 90 -14.02 -3.45 -9.73
N SER A 91 -13.87 -4.39 -8.79
CA SER A 91 -13.92 -4.11 -7.35
C SER A 91 -12.65 -3.43 -6.84
N TYR A 92 -11.58 -3.45 -7.64
CA TYR A 92 -10.28 -2.89 -7.26
C TYR A 92 -9.96 -1.54 -7.93
N ALA A 93 -10.77 -1.14 -8.91
CA ALA A 93 -10.52 0.05 -9.71
C ALA A 93 -10.44 1.36 -8.88
N GLU A 94 -11.17 1.43 -7.77
CA GLU A 94 -11.17 2.60 -6.87
C GLU A 94 -9.89 2.73 -6.02
N TYR A 95 -9.17 1.64 -5.79
CA TYR A 95 -7.94 1.63 -4.98
C TYR A 95 -6.68 1.95 -5.79
N PHE A 96 -6.78 1.99 -7.12
CA PHE A 96 -5.64 2.28 -7.98
C PHE A 96 -5.44 3.80 -8.12
N ILE A 97 -4.58 4.35 -7.26
CA ILE A 97 -4.23 5.78 -7.21
C ILE A 97 -3.31 6.24 -8.35
N GLY A 98 -3.02 5.37 -9.32
CA GLY A 98 -2.32 5.70 -10.56
C GLY A 98 -0.81 5.55 -10.52
N LEU A 99 -0.20 5.00 -9.45
CA LEU A 99 1.24 4.72 -9.46
C LEU A 99 1.59 3.66 -10.51
N TRP A 100 0.68 2.71 -10.79
CA TRP A 100 0.82 1.73 -11.88
C TRP A 100 0.90 2.35 -13.29
N GLN A 101 0.44 3.60 -13.48
CA GLN A 101 0.51 4.30 -14.77
C GLN A 101 1.83 5.06 -14.95
N SER A 102 2.64 5.15 -13.90
CA SER A 102 3.95 5.78 -13.99
C SER A 102 4.82 4.89 -14.87
N GLU A 103 5.21 5.39 -16.04
CA GLU A 103 6.24 4.76 -16.84
C GLU A 103 7.46 4.51 -15.93
N PRO A 104 8.14 3.35 -16.02
CA PRO A 104 9.45 3.25 -15.42
C PRO A 104 10.24 4.43 -15.97
N GLU A 105 10.66 5.34 -15.09
CA GLU A 105 11.50 6.48 -15.43
C GLU A 105 12.60 5.93 -16.32
N SER A 106 12.45 6.18 -17.62
CA SER A 106 13.38 5.66 -18.62
C SER A 106 14.71 6.23 -18.23
N ALA A 107 15.61 5.32 -17.85
CA ALA A 107 17.00 5.54 -17.55
C ALA A 107 17.47 6.91 -18.04
N LEU A 108 17.57 7.87 -17.11
CA LEU A 108 18.38 9.06 -17.30
C LEU A 108 19.82 8.58 -17.54
N SER A 109 20.15 8.39 -18.80
CA SER A 109 21.49 8.29 -19.37
C SER A 109 21.45 8.99 -20.71
N ASP A 110 21.66 10.30 -20.69
CA ASP A 110 22.79 10.94 -21.37
C ASP A 110 23.06 12.32 -20.72
#